data_AF-A0A3G9K3J4-F1
#
_entry.id   AF-A0A3G9K3J4-F1
#
_cell.length_a   1.000
_cell.length_b   1.000
_cell.length_c   1.000
_cell.angle_alpha   90.00
_cell.angle_beta   90.00
_cell.angle_gamma   90.00
#
_symmetry.space_group_name_H-M   'P 1'
#
loop_
_entity.id
_entity.type
_entity.pdbx_description
1 polymer ?
#
loop_
_entity_poly.entity_id
_entity_poly.type
_entity_poly.pdbx_seq_one_letter_code
_entity_poly.pdbx_strand_id
1 'polypeptide(L)'
;MTNLIPWEKFEEEYAKSFSENKGAPALPFRIALAALIIQERLGISDRETVEQIRETPYLQYFIGLTNYQIEAPFDASMMVYFRKRIKLNLLNKINQEMVKKGRELLEGKESGDGAEERGEESERPNSGKLILDATCAPADIKYPTDLDLLNQARQGTEKILDCLYREVKDKLTKKPRTSRKIARKNYLKVAKKRRPSQKERRKAIGQQLGYIQRNLGYIDQLIALGASLTCLSKRQYKLLLVIEEVSRQQREMWSEKKTKVDQRIVSLSQPHVRPIVRGKAGKPTEFGAKLSVSCVDNYVFLHRLSWENFNESQDLKAQVENFKETYGC
;
A
#
# COMPACT_ATOMS: atom_id res chain seq x y z
N MET A 1 -4.89 -26.86 -4.79
CA MET A 1 -5.21 -25.58 -4.10
C MET A 1 -6.72 -25.36 -3.98
N THR A 2 -7.50 -25.57 -5.04
CA THR A 2 -8.97 -25.37 -5.05
C THR A 2 -9.69 -26.06 -3.89
N ASN A 3 -9.32 -27.30 -3.55
CA ASN A 3 -9.98 -28.06 -2.48
C ASN A 3 -9.50 -27.68 -1.06
N LEU A 4 -8.40 -26.92 -0.95
CA LEU A 4 -7.84 -26.50 0.35
C LEU A 4 -8.48 -25.22 0.86
N ILE A 5 -8.87 -24.31 -0.04
CA ILE A 5 -9.46 -23.03 0.33
C ILE A 5 -10.95 -23.24 0.60
N PRO A 6 -11.46 -22.92 1.81
CA PRO A 6 -12.88 -23.05 2.15
C PRO A 6 -13.70 -21.87 1.59
N TRP A 7 -13.94 -21.89 0.28
CA TRP A 7 -14.59 -20.77 -0.44
C TRP A 7 -15.93 -20.34 0.18
N GLU A 8 -16.82 -21.30 0.44
CA GLU A 8 -18.19 -21.05 0.93
C GLU A 8 -18.21 -20.42 2.32
N LYS A 9 -17.28 -20.81 3.20
CA LYS A 9 -17.20 -20.35 4.59
C LYS A 9 -17.00 -18.83 4.70
N PHE A 10 -16.36 -18.22 3.69
CA PHE A 10 -16.02 -16.80 3.69
C PHE A 10 -16.90 -15.96 2.78
N GLU A 11 -17.87 -16.56 2.08
CA GLU A 11 -18.77 -15.85 1.17
C GLU A 11 -19.63 -14.84 1.94
N GLU A 12 -20.22 -15.23 3.08
CA GLU A 12 -21.04 -14.33 3.90
C GLU A 12 -20.24 -13.14 4.46
N GLU A 13 -19.03 -13.39 4.97
CA GLU A 13 -18.17 -12.32 5.49
C GLU A 13 -17.73 -11.37 4.38
N TYR A 14 -17.44 -11.89 3.20
CA TYR A 14 -17.15 -11.09 2.01
C TYR A 14 -18.39 -10.30 1.54
N ALA A 15 -19.58 -10.90 1.61
CA ALA A 15 -20.83 -10.31 1.16
C ALA A 15 -21.21 -9.05 1.95
N LYS A 16 -20.84 -8.98 3.24
CA LYS A 16 -21.02 -7.79 4.09
C LYS A 16 -20.31 -6.53 3.57
N SER A 17 -19.40 -6.67 2.60
CA SER A 17 -18.72 -5.54 1.97
C SER A 17 -19.50 -4.90 0.81
N PHE A 18 -20.62 -5.50 0.38
CA PHE A 18 -21.50 -4.96 -0.65
C PHE A 18 -22.62 -4.09 -0.05
N SER A 19 -23.12 -3.15 -0.85
CA SER A 19 -24.35 -2.42 -0.55
C SER A 19 -25.55 -3.18 -1.09
N GLU A 20 -26.56 -3.40 -0.27
CA GLU A 20 -27.77 -4.17 -0.62
C GLU A 20 -28.58 -3.54 -1.76
N ASN A 21 -28.64 -2.22 -1.83
CA ASN A 21 -29.62 -1.51 -2.67
C ASN A 21 -29.04 -0.75 -3.87
N LYS A 22 -27.72 -0.76 -4.08
CA LYS A 22 -27.05 0.03 -5.13
C LYS A 22 -25.79 -0.65 -5.65
N GLY A 23 -25.57 -0.60 -6.96
CA GLY A 23 -24.29 -0.95 -7.60
C GLY A 23 -24.40 -1.99 -8.70
N ALA A 24 -23.25 -2.35 -9.27
CA ALA A 24 -23.11 -3.47 -10.19
C ALA A 24 -23.25 -4.81 -9.42
N PRO A 25 -23.62 -5.91 -10.10
CA PRO A 25 -23.73 -7.23 -9.49
C PRO A 25 -22.49 -7.61 -8.67
N ALA A 26 -22.71 -8.14 -7.47
CA ALA A 26 -21.65 -8.66 -6.63
C ALA A 26 -21.01 -9.89 -7.29
N LEU A 27 -19.68 -9.92 -7.32
CA LEU A 27 -18.94 -11.10 -7.76
C LEU A 27 -18.66 -12.00 -6.55
N PRO A 28 -18.72 -13.35 -6.70
CA PRO A 28 -18.43 -14.28 -5.62
C PRO A 28 -17.04 -14.09 -5.01
N PHE A 29 -16.90 -14.42 -3.73
CA PHE A 29 -15.64 -14.39 -3.01
C PHE A 29 -14.56 -15.24 -3.70
N ARG A 30 -14.94 -16.42 -4.23
CA ARG A 30 -14.02 -17.29 -4.97
C ARG A 30 -13.38 -16.59 -6.16
N ILE A 31 -14.16 -15.86 -6.96
CA ILE A 31 -13.62 -15.08 -8.10
C ILE A 31 -12.63 -14.04 -7.59
N ALA A 32 -13.02 -13.28 -6.56
CA ALA A 32 -12.21 -12.20 -6.03
C ALA A 32 -10.86 -12.69 -5.49
N LEU A 33 -10.86 -13.70 -4.61
CA LEU A 33 -9.62 -14.21 -4.00
C LEU A 33 -8.77 -14.98 -5.03
N ALA A 34 -9.38 -15.84 -5.86
CA ALA A 34 -8.63 -16.61 -6.85
C ALA A 34 -7.95 -15.72 -7.89
N ALA A 35 -8.61 -14.65 -8.35
CA ALA A 35 -8.00 -13.68 -9.25
C ALA A 35 -6.77 -12.99 -8.63
N LEU A 36 -6.82 -12.64 -7.34
CA LEU A 36 -5.67 -12.07 -6.63
C LEU A 36 -4.53 -13.08 -6.48
N ILE A 37 -4.85 -14.35 -6.22
CA ILE A 37 -3.85 -15.42 -6.16
C ILE A 37 -3.17 -15.59 -7.52
N ILE A 38 -3.94 -15.63 -8.61
CA ILE A 38 -3.40 -15.73 -9.98
C ILE A 38 -2.46 -14.56 -10.27
N GLN A 39 -2.90 -13.34 -9.98
CA GLN A 39 -2.10 -12.14 -10.18
C GLN A 39 -0.75 -12.23 -9.46
N GLU A 40 -0.77 -12.57 -8.18
CA GLU A 40 0.45 -12.63 -7.36
C GLU A 40 1.36 -13.78 -7.79
N ARG A 41 0.78 -14.94 -8.17
CA ARG A 41 1.54 -16.10 -8.65
C ARG A 41 2.26 -15.86 -9.97
N LEU A 42 1.65 -15.09 -10.87
CA LEU A 42 2.19 -14.80 -12.19
C LEU A 42 2.99 -13.48 -12.25
N GLY A 43 2.83 -12.59 -11.26
CA GLY A 43 3.51 -11.29 -11.22
C GLY A 43 3.04 -10.32 -12.32
N ILE A 44 1.75 -10.37 -12.67
CA ILE A 44 1.19 -9.67 -13.84
C ILE A 44 0.27 -8.49 -13.47
N SER A 45 0.00 -7.61 -14.45
CA SER A 45 -0.86 -6.45 -14.25
C SER A 45 -2.34 -6.83 -14.10
N ASP A 46 -3.16 -5.95 -13.52
CA ASP A 46 -4.62 -6.19 -13.37
C ASP A 46 -5.31 -6.55 -14.69
N ARG A 47 -4.91 -5.91 -15.80
CA ARG A 47 -5.46 -6.19 -17.13
C ARG A 47 -5.00 -7.55 -17.65
N GLU A 48 -3.71 -7.82 -17.51
CA GLU A 48 -3.13 -9.10 -17.93
C GLU A 48 -3.74 -10.27 -17.14
N THR A 49 -4.02 -10.11 -15.85
CA THR A 49 -4.71 -11.14 -15.06
C THR A 49 -6.06 -11.51 -15.65
N VAL A 50 -6.85 -10.53 -16.09
CA VAL A 50 -8.15 -10.78 -16.71
C VAL A 50 -8.00 -11.51 -18.04
N GLU A 51 -7.05 -11.09 -18.88
CA GLU A 51 -6.79 -11.72 -20.17
C GLU A 51 -6.30 -13.18 -19.99
N GLN A 52 -5.38 -13.43 -19.05
CA GLN A 52 -4.90 -14.77 -18.73
C GLN A 52 -6.03 -15.69 -18.24
N ILE A 53 -6.92 -15.18 -17.39
CA ILE A 53 -8.10 -15.94 -16.95
C ILE A 53 -9.03 -16.21 -18.14
N ARG A 54 -9.28 -15.23 -19.01
CA ARG A 54 -10.11 -15.40 -20.20
C ARG A 54 -9.56 -16.48 -21.14
N GLU A 55 -8.25 -16.49 -21.36
CA GLU A 55 -7.62 -17.39 -22.33
C GLU A 55 -7.42 -18.82 -21.82
N THR A 56 -7.37 -19.02 -20.49
CA THR A 56 -7.00 -20.32 -19.90
C THR A 56 -8.19 -21.01 -19.20
N PRO A 57 -8.70 -22.15 -19.72
CA PRO A 57 -9.80 -22.89 -19.09
C PRO A 57 -9.53 -23.29 -17.62
N TYR A 58 -8.30 -23.65 -17.28
CA TYR A 58 -7.93 -24.01 -15.90
C TYR A 58 -8.03 -22.83 -14.93
N LEU A 59 -7.73 -21.61 -15.39
CA LEU A 59 -7.86 -20.41 -14.56
C LEU A 59 -9.32 -20.02 -14.37
N GLN A 60 -10.15 -20.20 -15.41
CA GLN A 60 -11.61 -20.06 -15.29
C GLN A 60 -12.20 -21.04 -14.27
N TYR A 61 -11.78 -22.31 -14.34
CA TYR A 61 -12.18 -23.30 -13.33
C TYR A 61 -11.68 -22.92 -11.93
N PHE A 62 -10.45 -22.41 -11.80
CA PHE A 62 -9.91 -21.99 -10.52
C PHE A 62 -10.73 -20.86 -9.87
N ILE A 63 -11.13 -19.85 -10.64
CA ILE A 63 -12.00 -18.77 -10.16
C ILE A 63 -13.46 -19.22 -9.90
N GLY A 64 -13.84 -20.43 -10.31
CA GLY A 64 -15.13 -21.03 -10.00
C GLY A 64 -16.14 -21.05 -11.15
N LEU A 65 -15.71 -20.80 -12.39
CA LEU A 65 -16.57 -20.99 -13.57
C LEU A 65 -16.69 -22.49 -13.88
N THR A 66 -17.92 -22.93 -14.17
CA THR A 66 -18.23 -24.34 -14.50
C THR A 66 -17.97 -24.66 -15.96
N ASN A 67 -18.16 -23.68 -16.85
CA ASN A 67 -17.95 -23.82 -18.28
C ASN A 67 -16.92 -22.78 -18.75
N TYR A 68 -16.18 -23.13 -19.79
CA TYR A 68 -15.32 -22.18 -20.47
C TYR A 68 -16.15 -21.13 -21.21
N GLN A 69 -15.79 -19.86 -21.05
CA GLN A 69 -16.36 -18.73 -21.78
C GLN A 69 -15.26 -17.89 -22.43
N ILE A 70 -15.56 -17.24 -23.55
CA ILE A 70 -14.59 -16.42 -24.29
C ILE A 70 -14.61 -14.98 -23.76
N GLU A 71 -15.70 -14.56 -23.14
CA GLU A 71 -15.86 -13.24 -22.54
C GLU A 71 -15.00 -13.09 -21.28
N ALA A 72 -14.55 -11.85 -21.05
CA ALA A 72 -13.83 -11.53 -19.83
C ALA A 72 -14.74 -11.78 -18.60
N PRO A 73 -14.26 -12.51 -17.57
CA PRO A 73 -15.08 -12.85 -16.40
C PRO A 73 -15.47 -11.62 -15.56
N PHE A 74 -14.70 -10.54 -15.64
CA PHE A 74 -14.97 -9.26 -14.99
C PHE A 74 -14.11 -8.14 -15.60
N ASP A 75 -14.49 -6.88 -15.39
CA ASP A 75 -13.67 -5.73 -15.78
C ASP A 75 -12.41 -5.62 -14.91
N ALA A 76 -11.25 -5.31 -15.50
CA ALA A 76 -9.98 -5.23 -14.78
C ALA A 76 -9.97 -4.26 -13.60
N SER A 77 -10.83 -3.23 -13.59
CA SER A 77 -10.97 -2.33 -12.45
C SER A 77 -11.46 -3.05 -11.18
N MET A 78 -12.15 -4.18 -11.31
CA MET A 78 -12.61 -5.01 -10.20
C MET A 78 -11.47 -5.50 -9.30
N MET A 79 -10.27 -5.71 -9.85
CA MET A 79 -9.08 -6.08 -9.08
C MET A 79 -8.78 -5.09 -7.94
N VAL A 80 -9.00 -3.79 -8.19
CA VAL A 80 -8.84 -2.74 -7.17
C VAL A 80 -9.87 -2.89 -6.06
N TYR A 81 -11.11 -3.25 -6.39
CA TYR A 81 -12.17 -3.45 -5.41
C TYR A 81 -11.97 -4.74 -4.61
N PHE A 82 -11.47 -5.81 -5.23
CA PHE A 82 -11.13 -7.06 -4.55
C PHE A 82 -10.09 -6.82 -3.45
N ARG A 83 -8.98 -6.12 -3.77
CA ARG A 83 -7.94 -5.76 -2.78
C ARG A 83 -8.45 -4.87 -1.65
N LYS A 84 -9.46 -4.02 -1.91
CA LYS A 84 -10.07 -3.17 -0.86
C LYS A 84 -11.00 -3.94 0.07
N ARG A 85 -11.67 -4.97 -0.45
CA ARG A 85 -12.64 -5.79 0.29
C ARG A 85 -11.96 -6.89 1.11
N ILE A 86 -10.96 -7.55 0.55
CA ILE A 86 -10.20 -8.62 1.22
C ILE A 86 -9.12 -7.98 2.08
N LYS A 87 -9.50 -7.66 3.32
CA LYS A 87 -8.61 -7.04 4.32
C LYS A 87 -7.84 -8.09 5.13
N LEU A 88 -6.87 -7.60 5.91
CA LEU A 88 -6.00 -8.40 6.76
C LEU A 88 -6.75 -9.43 7.62
N ASN A 89 -7.81 -8.99 8.32
CA ASN A 89 -8.55 -9.87 9.22
C ASN A 89 -9.18 -11.07 8.48
N LEU A 90 -9.78 -10.81 7.32
CA LEU A 90 -10.36 -11.87 6.50
C LEU A 90 -9.25 -12.80 5.97
N LEU A 91 -8.14 -12.25 5.49
CA LEU A 91 -6.99 -13.02 5.02
C LEU A 91 -6.41 -13.94 6.12
N ASN A 92 -6.30 -13.45 7.35
CA ASN A 92 -5.83 -14.24 8.48
C ASN A 92 -6.76 -15.40 8.82
N LYS A 93 -8.08 -15.16 8.82
CA LYS A 93 -9.06 -16.23 9.03
C LYS A 93 -8.97 -17.30 7.94
N ILE A 94 -8.81 -16.89 6.68
CA ILE A 94 -8.60 -17.82 5.56
C ILE A 94 -7.35 -18.66 5.79
N ASN A 95 -6.23 -18.02 6.15
CA ASN A 95 -4.98 -18.72 6.42
C ASN A 95 -5.12 -19.72 7.59
N GLN A 96 -5.76 -19.33 8.69
CA GLN A 96 -6.01 -20.22 9.84
C GLN A 96 -6.80 -21.46 9.43
N GLU A 97 -7.88 -21.29 8.67
CA GLU A 97 -8.69 -22.40 8.19
C GLU A 97 -7.95 -23.29 7.19
N MET A 98 -7.14 -22.70 6.31
CA MET A 98 -6.29 -23.45 5.38
C MET A 98 -5.24 -24.29 6.11
N VAL A 99 -4.62 -23.74 7.17
CA VAL A 99 -3.65 -24.47 8.00
C VAL A 99 -4.34 -25.62 8.72
N LYS A 100 -5.51 -25.37 9.33
CA LYS A 100 -6.29 -26.40 10.02
C LYS A 100 -6.63 -27.56 9.08
N LYS A 101 -7.25 -27.28 7.92
CA LYS A 101 -7.55 -28.30 6.91
C LYS A 101 -6.30 -28.99 6.38
N GLY A 102 -5.21 -28.25 6.19
CA GLY A 102 -3.93 -28.80 5.74
C GLY A 102 -3.38 -29.83 6.72
N ARG A 103 -3.48 -29.58 8.02
CA ARG A 103 -3.08 -30.52 9.07
C ARG A 103 -3.99 -31.72 9.17
N GLU A 104 -5.30 -31.53 9.17
CA GLU A 104 -6.27 -32.63 9.17
C GLU A 104 -6.03 -33.61 7.99
N LEU A 105 -5.67 -33.08 6.82
CA LEU A 105 -5.33 -33.90 5.64
C LEU A 105 -3.99 -34.62 5.73
N LEU A 106 -3.04 -34.12 6.53
CA LEU A 106 -1.75 -34.76 6.78
C LEU A 106 -1.88 -35.83 7.88
N GLU A 107 -2.54 -35.49 8.99
CA GLU A 107 -2.81 -36.41 10.11
C GLU A 107 -3.75 -37.55 9.69
N GLY A 108 -4.75 -37.27 8.85
CA GLY A 108 -5.62 -38.28 8.24
C GLY A 108 -4.93 -39.23 7.26
N LYS A 109 -3.69 -38.95 6.85
CA LYS A 109 -2.84 -39.85 6.06
C LYS A 109 -1.86 -40.65 6.93
N GLU A 110 -1.53 -40.17 8.12
CA GLU A 110 -0.62 -40.83 9.06
C GLU A 110 -1.34 -41.75 10.07
N SER A 111 -2.66 -41.66 10.18
CA SER A 111 -3.52 -42.52 11.00
C SER A 111 -3.77 -43.90 10.37
N GLY A 112 -2.70 -44.52 9.88
CA GLY A 112 -2.62 -45.94 9.51
C GLY A 112 -2.11 -46.85 10.63
N ASP A 113 -1.60 -46.32 11.75
CA ASP A 113 -1.20 -47.13 12.91
C ASP A 113 -1.30 -46.35 14.23
N GLY A 114 -2.12 -46.88 15.16
CA GLY A 114 -1.95 -46.70 16.61
C GLY A 114 -2.44 -45.40 17.25
N ALA A 115 -3.76 -45.20 17.34
CA ALA A 115 -4.34 -44.23 18.27
C ALA A 115 -4.45 -44.83 19.67
N GLU A 116 -3.49 -44.54 20.55
CA GLU A 116 -3.68 -44.67 22.01
C GLU A 116 -4.33 -43.39 22.54
N GLU A 117 -5.52 -43.53 23.11
CA GLU A 117 -6.17 -42.52 23.94
C GLU A 117 -5.28 -42.16 25.14
N ARG A 118 -4.87 -40.90 25.27
CA ARG A 118 -4.28 -40.38 26.52
C ARG A 118 -5.12 -39.26 27.08
N GLY A 119 -5.69 -39.54 28.25
CA GLY A 119 -6.49 -38.64 29.06
C GLY A 119 -5.71 -37.49 29.69
N GLU A 120 -6.52 -36.50 30.06
CA GLU A 120 -6.43 -35.36 30.99
C GLU A 120 -5.07 -34.84 31.51
N GLU A 121 -4.91 -33.52 31.32
CA GLU A 121 -4.27 -32.51 32.20
C GLU A 121 -2.94 -32.88 32.88
N SER A 122 -1.91 -33.12 32.07
CA SER A 122 -0.55 -32.71 32.43
C SER A 122 -0.15 -31.55 31.52
N GLU A 123 0.51 -30.52 32.06
CA GLU A 123 1.10 -29.44 31.25
C GLU A 123 1.96 -30.08 30.17
N ARG A 124 1.47 -30.08 28.92
CA ARG A 124 2.21 -30.60 27.79
C ARG A 124 3.55 -29.88 27.76
N PRO A 125 4.69 -30.58 27.61
CA PRO A 125 5.98 -29.92 27.55
C PRO A 125 5.97 -28.91 26.38
N ASN A 126 6.58 -27.74 26.62
CA ASN A 126 6.74 -26.71 25.59
C ASN A 126 7.28 -27.35 24.30
N SER A 127 6.51 -27.27 23.22
CA SER A 127 6.81 -27.91 21.95
C SER A 127 6.50 -26.97 20.78
N GLY A 128 7.07 -27.27 19.61
CA GLY A 128 6.94 -26.44 18.42
C GLY A 128 8.00 -25.33 18.30
N LYS A 129 8.04 -24.71 17.12
CA LYS A 129 8.97 -23.62 16.78
C LYS A 129 8.21 -22.45 16.17
N LEU A 130 8.19 -21.32 16.90
CA LEU A 130 7.64 -20.06 16.43
C LEU A 130 8.78 -19.14 15.98
N ILE A 131 8.78 -18.75 14.71
CA ILE A 131 9.67 -17.71 14.19
C ILE A 131 8.88 -16.43 14.07
N LEU A 132 9.34 -15.36 14.70
CA LEU A 132 8.74 -14.03 14.62
C LEU A 132 9.72 -13.09 13.92
N ASP A 133 9.26 -12.40 12.88
CA ASP A 133 10.03 -11.35 12.21
C ASP A 133 9.10 -10.19 11.85
N ALA A 134 9.66 -9.01 11.69
CA ALA A 134 8.95 -7.90 11.09
C ALA A 134 9.63 -7.46 9.81
N THR A 135 8.89 -7.52 8.69
CA THR A 135 9.41 -7.18 7.38
C THR A 135 8.81 -5.90 6.80
N CYS A 136 9.39 -5.36 5.74
CA CYS A 136 8.79 -4.25 4.99
C CYS A 136 8.43 -4.77 3.59
N ALA A 137 7.16 -4.58 3.20
CA ALA A 137 6.71 -4.78 1.83
C ALA A 137 6.96 -3.48 1.06
N PRO A 138 7.97 -3.44 0.16
CA PRO A 138 8.33 -2.21 -0.53
C PRO A 138 7.19 -1.77 -1.45
N ALA A 139 6.84 -0.48 -1.36
CA ALA A 139 5.94 0.14 -2.31
C ALA A 139 6.67 0.42 -3.63
N ASP A 140 5.95 0.29 -4.75
CA ASP A 140 6.46 0.68 -6.06
C ASP A 140 6.50 2.21 -6.17
N ILE A 141 7.57 2.79 -5.63
CA ILE A 141 7.89 4.21 -5.74
C ILE A 141 9.35 4.37 -6.16
N LYS A 142 9.60 5.43 -6.94
CA LYS A 142 10.96 5.89 -7.19
C LYS A 142 11.62 6.25 -5.85
N TYR A 143 12.90 5.88 -5.70
CA TYR A 143 13.67 6.22 -4.49
C TYR A 143 13.53 7.71 -4.15
N PRO A 144 12.97 8.04 -2.98
CA PRO A 144 12.56 9.40 -2.69
C PRO A 144 13.75 10.24 -2.23
N THR A 145 13.87 11.43 -2.80
CA THR A 145 14.81 12.46 -2.33
C THR A 145 14.05 13.76 -2.14
N ASP A 146 14.37 14.52 -1.10
CA ASP A 146 13.67 15.78 -0.79
C ASP A 146 13.68 16.74 -1.97
N LEU A 147 14.82 16.82 -2.67
CA LEU A 147 14.95 17.68 -3.85
C LEU A 147 14.02 17.24 -5.00
N ASP A 148 13.91 15.94 -5.27
CA ASP A 148 13.04 15.43 -6.32
C ASP A 148 11.56 15.56 -5.94
N LEU A 149 11.21 15.25 -4.69
CA LEU A 149 9.87 15.42 -4.13
C LEU A 149 9.40 16.88 -4.27
N LEU A 150 10.25 17.84 -3.88
CA LEU A 150 9.94 19.27 -4.00
C LEU A 150 9.85 19.72 -5.47
N ASN A 151 10.68 19.19 -6.36
CA ASN A 151 10.54 19.52 -7.79
C ASN A 151 9.22 18.98 -8.37
N GLN A 152 8.78 17.77 -7.98
CA GLN A 152 7.47 17.25 -8.36
C GLN A 152 6.33 18.12 -7.79
N ALA A 153 6.45 18.56 -6.53
CA ALA A 153 5.49 19.45 -5.89
C ALA A 153 5.40 20.82 -6.59
N ARG A 154 6.54 21.40 -6.96
CA ARG A 154 6.60 22.63 -7.77
C ARG A 154 5.86 22.46 -9.10
N GLN A 155 6.09 21.36 -9.82
CA GLN A 155 5.39 21.10 -11.08
C GLN A 155 3.88 20.88 -10.88
N GLY A 156 3.50 20.23 -9.77
CA GLY A 156 2.11 20.06 -9.36
C GLY A 156 1.40 21.39 -9.15
N THR A 157 1.99 22.27 -8.32
CA THR A 157 1.44 23.61 -8.06
C THR A 157 1.37 24.48 -9.32
N GLU A 158 2.36 24.39 -10.22
CA GLU A 158 2.32 25.09 -11.51
C GLU A 158 1.12 24.67 -12.36
N LYS A 159 0.79 23.37 -12.41
CA LYS A 159 -0.37 22.84 -13.14
C LYS A 159 -1.69 23.23 -12.48
N ILE A 160 -1.76 23.19 -11.14
CA ILE A 160 -2.95 23.59 -10.37
C ILE A 160 -3.23 25.09 -10.58
N LEU A 161 -2.19 25.91 -10.51
CA LEU A 161 -2.27 27.35 -10.80
C LEU A 161 -2.74 27.61 -12.23
N ASP A 162 -2.29 26.81 -13.21
CA ASP A 162 -2.77 26.92 -14.60
C ASP A 162 -4.26 26.62 -14.73
N CYS A 163 -4.78 25.66 -13.99
CA CYS A 163 -6.21 25.35 -13.97
C CYS A 163 -6.99 26.50 -13.32
N LEU A 164 -6.63 26.91 -12.10
CA LEU A 164 -7.35 27.94 -11.36
C LEU A 164 -7.33 29.30 -12.06
N TYR A 165 -6.22 29.66 -12.71
CA TYR A 165 -6.12 30.93 -13.43
C TYR A 165 -7.11 31.01 -14.61
N ARG A 166 -7.50 29.88 -15.24
CA ARG A 166 -8.47 29.91 -16.34
C ARG A 166 -9.85 30.39 -15.88
N GLU A 167 -10.24 30.07 -14.66
CA GLU A 167 -11.55 30.45 -14.08
C GLU A 167 -11.65 31.96 -13.78
N VAL A 168 -10.52 32.60 -13.44
CA VAL A 168 -10.46 34.02 -13.06
C VAL A 168 -9.72 34.87 -14.08
N LYS A 169 -9.55 34.35 -15.30
CA LYS A 169 -8.80 35.02 -16.35
C LYS A 169 -9.37 36.40 -16.66
N ASP A 170 -10.69 36.54 -16.64
CA ASP A 170 -11.37 37.80 -16.96
C ASP A 170 -11.22 38.85 -15.84
N LYS A 171 -10.92 38.41 -14.61
CA LYS A 171 -10.70 39.28 -13.45
C LYS A 171 -9.24 39.72 -13.30
N LEU A 172 -8.31 39.12 -14.04
CA LEU A 172 -6.88 39.35 -13.90
C LEU A 172 -6.25 39.78 -15.23
N THR A 173 -5.65 40.98 -15.22
CA THR A 173 -4.94 41.53 -16.37
C THR A 173 -3.75 40.67 -16.81
N LYS A 174 -3.06 40.01 -15.86
CA LYS A 174 -1.91 39.14 -16.12
C LYS A 174 -1.87 37.94 -15.18
N LYS A 175 -1.42 36.80 -15.72
CA LYS A 175 -1.18 35.58 -14.97
C LYS A 175 -0.04 35.74 -13.94
N PRO A 176 -0.17 35.18 -12.73
CA PRO A 176 0.93 35.15 -11.75
C PRO A 176 2.21 34.57 -12.34
N ARG A 177 3.34 35.28 -12.13
CA ARG A 177 4.64 34.92 -12.70
C ARG A 177 5.22 33.69 -11.99
N THR A 178 5.14 32.54 -12.65
CA THR A 178 5.83 31.32 -12.21
C THR A 178 7.23 31.22 -12.84
N SER A 179 8.27 31.09 -12.03
CA SER A 179 9.68 31.04 -12.49
C SER A 179 10.07 29.65 -13.06
N ARG A 180 9.23 29.04 -13.90
CA ARG A 180 9.33 27.60 -14.28
C ARG A 180 10.68 27.22 -14.88
N LYS A 181 11.14 28.00 -15.87
CA LYS A 181 12.41 27.75 -16.58
C LYS A 181 13.61 27.85 -15.63
N ILE A 182 13.62 28.89 -14.80
CA ILE A 182 14.69 29.13 -13.81
C ILE A 182 14.69 28.04 -12.73
N ALA A 183 13.51 27.71 -12.19
CA ALA A 183 13.36 26.70 -11.17
C ALA A 183 13.79 25.30 -11.66
N ARG A 184 13.43 24.94 -12.90
CA ARG A 184 13.89 23.71 -13.56
C ARG A 184 15.40 23.71 -13.75
N LYS A 185 15.98 24.82 -14.23
CA LYS A 185 17.45 24.95 -14.41
C LYS A 185 18.20 24.77 -13.09
N ASN A 186 17.71 25.40 -12.02
CA ASN A 186 18.30 25.29 -10.68
C ASN A 186 18.21 23.86 -10.12
N TYR A 187 17.07 23.19 -10.29
CA TYR A 187 16.91 21.77 -9.95
C TYR A 187 17.91 20.89 -10.73
N LEU A 188 17.95 21.01 -12.06
CA LEU A 188 18.80 20.18 -12.92
C LEU A 188 20.29 20.34 -12.60
N LYS A 189 20.73 21.56 -12.21
CA LYS A 189 22.12 21.83 -11.82
C LYS A 189 22.59 20.93 -10.66
N VAL A 190 21.68 20.57 -9.75
CA VAL A 190 22.01 19.71 -8.60
C VAL A 190 21.63 18.25 -8.87
N ALA A 191 20.47 18.00 -9.48
CA ALA A 191 20.00 16.64 -9.77
C ALA A 191 20.90 15.86 -10.72
N LYS A 192 21.59 16.53 -11.66
CA LYS A 192 22.52 15.88 -12.60
C LYS A 192 23.89 15.57 -12.00
N LYS A 193 24.21 16.08 -10.80
CA LYS A 193 25.51 15.81 -10.16
C LYS A 193 25.48 14.44 -9.49
N ARG A 194 26.51 13.62 -9.73
CA ARG A 194 26.66 12.30 -9.10
C ARG A 194 26.79 12.38 -7.58
N ARG A 195 27.52 13.38 -7.07
CA ARG A 195 27.78 13.59 -5.63
C ARG A 195 27.66 15.07 -5.25
N PRO A 196 26.43 15.61 -5.11
CA PRO A 196 26.25 16.99 -4.65
C PRO A 196 26.59 17.10 -3.16
N SER A 197 27.25 18.18 -2.77
CA SER A 197 27.59 18.42 -1.35
C SER A 197 26.33 18.68 -0.51
N GLN A 198 26.43 18.53 0.81
CA GLN A 198 25.33 18.83 1.72
C GLN A 198 24.87 20.29 1.62
N LYS A 199 25.82 21.23 1.51
CA LYS A 199 25.53 22.67 1.33
C LYS A 199 24.77 22.94 0.04
N GLU A 200 25.18 22.33 -1.07
CA GLU A 200 24.48 22.46 -2.36
C GLU A 200 23.07 21.87 -2.32
N ARG A 201 22.90 20.68 -1.74
CA ARG A 201 21.59 20.05 -1.56
C ARG A 201 20.66 20.94 -0.75
N ARG A 202 21.12 21.42 0.41
CA ARG A 202 20.35 22.28 1.30
C ARG A 202 19.96 23.60 0.64
N LYS A 203 20.85 24.20 -0.16
CA LYS A 203 20.57 25.40 -0.95
C LYS A 203 19.49 25.12 -2.01
N ALA A 204 19.60 24.02 -2.74
CA ALA A 204 18.64 23.65 -3.77
C ALA A 204 17.25 23.34 -3.20
N ILE A 205 17.18 22.65 -2.06
CA ILE A 205 15.94 22.41 -1.30
C ILE A 205 15.29 23.74 -0.92
N GLY A 206 16.05 24.66 -0.32
CA GLY A 206 15.53 25.99 0.05
C GLY A 206 15.01 26.78 -1.15
N GLN A 207 15.69 26.70 -2.31
CA GLN A 207 15.21 27.31 -3.55
C GLN A 207 13.90 26.69 -4.04
N GLN A 208 13.77 25.36 -4.04
CA GLN A 208 12.52 24.68 -4.42
C GLN A 208 11.37 25.03 -3.48
N LEU A 209 11.62 25.05 -2.16
CA LEU A 209 10.64 25.50 -1.17
C LEU A 209 10.16 26.92 -1.44
N GLY A 210 11.07 27.85 -1.72
CA GLY A 210 10.70 29.23 -2.07
C GLY A 210 9.92 29.36 -3.38
N TYR A 211 10.05 28.43 -4.33
CA TYR A 211 9.18 28.38 -5.51
C TYR A 211 7.79 27.85 -5.16
N ILE A 212 7.71 26.77 -4.38
CA ILE A 212 6.44 26.16 -3.96
C ILE A 212 5.62 27.15 -3.11
N GLN A 213 6.24 27.79 -2.12
CA GLN A 213 5.56 28.75 -1.25
C GLN A 213 4.96 29.93 -2.02
N ARG A 214 5.68 30.44 -3.02
CA ARG A 214 5.13 31.48 -3.91
C ARG A 214 3.97 30.96 -4.75
N ASN A 215 4.09 29.75 -5.29
CA ASN A 215 3.00 29.16 -6.07
C ASN A 215 1.75 28.92 -5.21
N LEU A 216 1.92 28.46 -3.97
CA LEU A 216 0.81 28.30 -3.02
C LEU A 216 0.17 29.65 -2.69
N GLY A 217 0.96 30.69 -2.39
CA GLY A 217 0.43 32.03 -2.17
C GLY A 217 -0.32 32.61 -3.39
N TYR A 218 0.11 32.28 -4.61
CA TYR A 218 -0.66 32.62 -5.81
C TYR A 218 -1.95 31.81 -5.94
N ILE A 219 -1.94 30.53 -5.56
CA ILE A 219 -3.16 29.71 -5.52
C ILE A 219 -4.16 30.31 -4.53
N ASP A 220 -3.72 30.71 -3.34
CA ASP A 220 -4.56 31.37 -2.33
C ASP A 220 -5.17 32.68 -2.85
N GLN A 221 -4.38 33.49 -3.55
CA GLN A 221 -4.86 34.72 -4.19
C GLN A 221 -5.90 34.45 -5.27
N LEU A 222 -5.71 33.42 -6.10
CA LEU A 222 -6.70 33.05 -7.13
C LEU A 222 -8.01 32.57 -6.49
N ILE A 223 -7.93 31.80 -5.42
CA ILE A 223 -9.10 31.36 -4.65
C ILE A 223 -9.83 32.57 -4.07
N ALA A 224 -9.11 33.52 -3.48
CA ALA A 224 -9.68 34.76 -2.93
C ALA A 224 -10.37 35.63 -4.00
N LEU A 225 -9.90 35.59 -5.25
CA LEU A 225 -10.53 36.25 -6.41
C LEU A 225 -11.76 35.51 -6.95
N GLY A 226 -12.10 34.36 -6.37
CA GLY A 226 -13.27 33.55 -6.70
C GLY A 226 -12.98 32.38 -7.64
N ALA A 227 -11.74 31.93 -7.76
CA ALA A 227 -11.44 30.68 -8.47
C ALA A 227 -12.00 29.50 -7.65
N SER A 228 -12.91 28.72 -8.26
CA SER A 228 -13.48 27.56 -7.59
C SER A 228 -12.52 26.37 -7.61
N LEU A 229 -12.31 25.74 -6.45
CA LEU A 229 -11.56 24.48 -6.33
C LEU A 229 -12.26 23.31 -7.05
N THR A 230 -13.55 23.43 -7.40
CA THR A 230 -14.28 22.41 -8.16
C THR A 230 -13.77 22.24 -9.59
N CYS A 231 -13.04 23.21 -10.15
CA CYS A 231 -12.41 23.06 -11.47
C CYS A 231 -11.23 22.05 -11.44
N LEU A 232 -10.72 21.71 -10.25
CA LEU A 232 -9.66 20.73 -10.09
C LEU A 232 -10.25 19.32 -10.12
N SER A 233 -9.59 18.43 -10.87
CA SER A 233 -9.88 17.00 -10.74
C SER A 233 -9.65 16.53 -9.30
N LYS A 234 -10.37 15.49 -8.86
CA LYS A 234 -10.17 14.86 -7.54
C LYS A 234 -8.70 14.55 -7.25
N ARG A 235 -7.93 14.20 -8.28
CA ARG A 235 -6.48 13.94 -8.19
C ARG A 235 -5.67 15.21 -7.93
N GLN A 236 -5.97 16.30 -8.63
CA GLN A 236 -5.30 17.59 -8.44
C GLN A 236 -5.60 18.20 -7.07
N TYR A 237 -6.85 18.11 -6.62
CA TYR A 237 -7.24 18.57 -5.29
C TYR A 237 -6.49 17.81 -4.19
N LYS A 238 -6.48 16.47 -4.24
CA LYS A 238 -5.67 15.66 -3.31
C LYS A 238 -4.19 16.00 -3.37
N LEU A 239 -3.66 16.22 -4.57
CA LEU A 239 -2.25 16.60 -4.77
C LEU A 239 -1.94 17.94 -4.11
N LEU A 240 -2.85 18.92 -4.15
CA LEU A 240 -2.68 20.22 -3.49
C LEU A 240 -2.51 20.05 -1.98
N LEU A 241 -3.42 19.32 -1.33
CA LEU A 241 -3.37 19.03 0.10
C LEU A 241 -2.06 18.34 0.51
N VAL A 242 -1.63 17.35 -0.28
CA VAL A 242 -0.36 16.65 -0.04
C VAL A 242 0.84 17.59 -0.21
N ILE A 243 0.82 18.50 -1.20
CA ILE A 243 1.90 19.45 -1.41
C ILE A 243 2.00 20.47 -0.27
N GLU A 244 0.86 20.93 0.26
CA GLU A 244 0.83 21.82 1.42
C GLU A 244 1.51 21.16 2.64
N GLU A 245 1.17 19.91 2.93
CA GLU A 245 1.79 19.18 4.04
C GLU A 245 3.28 18.89 3.79
N VAL A 246 3.66 18.52 2.56
CA VAL A 246 5.08 18.38 2.19
C VAL A 246 5.83 19.70 2.35
N SER A 247 5.22 20.82 1.95
CA SER A 247 5.81 22.16 2.10
C SER A 247 6.02 22.51 3.58
N ARG A 248 5.04 22.20 4.44
CA ARG A 248 5.14 22.36 5.90
C ARG A 248 6.29 21.52 6.48
N GLN A 249 6.27 20.20 6.24
CA GLN A 249 7.29 19.26 6.73
C GLN A 249 8.70 19.65 6.29
N GLN A 250 8.87 19.98 5.01
CA GLN A 250 10.18 20.33 4.45
C GLN A 250 10.66 21.70 4.91
N ARG A 251 9.76 22.64 5.18
CA ARG A 251 10.10 23.93 5.79
C ARG A 251 10.64 23.74 7.21
N GLU A 252 9.96 22.96 8.04
CA GLU A 252 10.37 22.61 9.41
C GLU A 252 11.76 21.95 9.40
N MET A 253 11.93 20.89 8.60
CA MET A 253 13.21 20.20 8.46
C MET A 253 14.32 21.14 7.97
N TRP A 254 14.01 22.03 7.03
CA TRP A 254 14.97 22.99 6.52
C TRP A 254 15.33 24.04 7.59
N SER A 255 14.38 24.71 8.23
CA SER A 255 14.66 25.75 9.23
C SER A 255 15.40 25.22 10.45
N GLU A 256 14.96 24.09 10.99
CA GLU A 256 15.47 23.52 12.24
C GLU A 256 16.70 22.62 12.03
N LYS A 257 17.13 22.43 10.78
CA LYS A 257 18.24 21.53 10.39
C LYS A 257 18.00 20.07 10.82
N LYS A 258 16.74 19.66 10.93
CA LYS A 258 16.34 18.28 11.24
C LYS A 258 16.28 17.43 9.97
N THR A 259 16.50 16.12 10.12
CA THR A 259 16.36 15.12 9.04
C THR A 259 15.16 14.20 9.23
N LYS A 260 14.43 14.38 10.33
CA LYS A 260 13.27 13.59 10.74
C LYS A 260 12.11 14.53 10.99
N VAL A 261 10.92 14.08 10.61
CA VAL A 261 9.63 14.69 10.89
C VAL A 261 8.65 13.54 11.02
N ASP A 262 7.65 13.71 11.89
CA ASP A 262 6.63 12.69 12.06
C ASP A 262 5.78 12.57 10.80
N GLN A 263 5.32 11.34 10.50
CA GLN A 263 4.51 11.03 9.32
C GLN A 263 5.08 11.58 8.00
N ARG A 264 6.41 11.51 7.85
CA ARG A 264 7.12 12.07 6.70
C ARG A 264 6.58 11.56 5.37
N ILE A 265 6.13 12.48 4.53
CA ILE A 265 5.72 12.18 3.16
C ILE A 265 6.96 12.06 2.27
N VAL A 266 7.07 10.92 1.60
CA VAL A 266 8.17 10.62 0.67
C VAL A 266 7.72 10.52 -0.79
N SER A 267 6.40 10.48 -1.04
CA SER A 267 5.82 10.38 -2.38
C SER A 267 4.51 11.18 -2.45
N LEU A 268 4.35 11.98 -3.50
CA LEU A 268 3.12 12.75 -3.73
C LEU A 268 1.95 11.87 -4.20
N SER A 269 2.25 10.78 -4.91
CA SER A 269 1.23 9.85 -5.39
C SER A 269 0.81 8.82 -4.35
N GLN A 270 1.71 8.49 -3.42
CA GLN A 270 1.47 7.54 -2.33
C GLN A 270 1.87 8.19 -0.99
N PRO A 271 1.10 9.18 -0.49
CA PRO A 271 1.46 9.97 0.68
C PRO A 271 1.40 9.19 1.99
N HIS A 272 0.85 7.97 2.00
CA HIS A 272 0.84 7.07 3.16
C HIS A 272 2.12 6.24 3.28
N VAL A 273 2.94 6.13 2.23
CA VAL A 273 4.19 5.37 2.28
C VAL A 273 5.17 6.07 3.24
N ARG A 274 5.84 5.28 4.07
CA ARG A 274 6.83 5.78 5.04
C ARG A 274 8.21 5.15 4.83
N PRO A 275 9.27 5.86 5.24
CA PRO A 275 10.59 5.26 5.41
C PRO A 275 10.61 4.33 6.63
N ILE A 276 10.99 3.08 6.42
CA ILE A 276 11.18 2.05 7.46
C ILE A 276 12.67 1.75 7.58
N VAL A 277 13.28 2.11 8.70
CA VAL A 277 14.71 1.87 8.96
C VAL A 277 14.88 0.47 9.54
N ARG A 278 15.49 -0.46 8.78
CA ARG A 278 15.74 -1.84 9.22
C ARG A 278 17.22 -2.18 9.41
N GLY A 279 18.14 -1.25 9.15
CA GLY A 279 19.57 -1.47 9.37
C GLY A 279 20.20 -2.57 8.50
N LYS A 280 19.51 -3.04 7.45
CA LYS A 280 20.05 -4.05 6.53
C LYS A 280 21.29 -3.51 5.81
N ALA A 281 22.26 -4.40 5.58
CA ALA A 281 23.45 -4.09 4.79
C ALA A 281 23.05 -3.56 3.39
N GLY A 282 23.65 -2.46 2.95
CA GLY A 282 23.41 -1.82 1.64
C GLY A 282 22.17 -0.92 1.57
N LYS A 283 20.99 -1.41 1.96
CA LYS A 283 19.73 -0.63 1.97
C LYS A 283 19.26 -0.39 3.42
N PRO A 284 19.74 0.67 4.09
CA PRO A 284 19.41 0.91 5.50
C PRO A 284 17.93 1.29 5.72
N THR A 285 17.24 1.75 4.67
CA THR A 285 15.86 2.22 4.70
C THR A 285 15.08 1.66 3.53
N GLU A 286 13.96 1.03 3.83
CA GLU A 286 12.95 0.55 2.86
C GLU A 286 11.75 1.51 2.88
N PHE A 287 10.96 1.55 1.81
CA PHE A 287 9.80 2.44 1.72
C PHE A 287 8.57 1.62 1.44
N GLY A 288 7.67 1.50 2.41
CA GLY A 288 6.57 0.57 2.28
C GLY A 288 5.81 0.32 3.57
N ALA A 289 4.94 -0.68 3.54
CA ALA A 289 4.22 -1.13 4.73
C ALA A 289 5.15 -2.01 5.57
N LYS A 290 5.18 -1.76 6.88
CA LYS A 290 5.81 -2.65 7.86
C LYS A 290 4.81 -3.74 8.26
N LEU A 291 5.28 -4.98 8.24
CA LEU A 291 4.53 -6.19 8.50
C LEU A 291 5.14 -6.90 9.70
N SER A 292 4.34 -7.35 10.66
CA SER A 292 4.75 -8.29 11.69
C SER A 292 4.21 -9.67 11.33
N VAL A 293 5.10 -10.65 11.24
CA VAL A 293 4.82 -11.96 10.65
C VAL A 293 5.31 -13.05 11.59
N SER A 294 4.53 -14.12 11.74
CA SER A 294 5.00 -15.36 12.33
C SER A 294 5.08 -16.47 11.31
N CYS A 295 6.01 -17.39 11.52
CA CYS A 295 6.15 -18.62 10.75
C CYS A 295 6.16 -19.82 11.70
N VAL A 296 5.27 -20.78 11.45
CA VAL A 296 5.17 -22.05 12.17
C VAL A 296 5.01 -23.16 11.15
N ASP A 297 5.88 -24.17 11.15
CA ASP A 297 5.84 -25.30 10.19
C ASP A 297 5.70 -24.88 8.72
N ASN A 298 6.39 -23.80 8.33
CA ASN A 298 6.32 -23.13 7.02
C ASN A 298 4.99 -22.42 6.69
N TYR A 299 4.03 -22.38 7.62
CA TYR A 299 2.84 -21.55 7.52
C TYR A 299 3.12 -20.14 8.03
N VAL A 300 2.72 -19.15 7.24
CA VAL A 300 2.99 -17.73 7.48
C VAL A 300 1.71 -17.03 7.90
N PHE A 301 1.75 -16.35 9.06
CA PHE A 301 0.64 -15.57 9.59
C PHE A 301 1.03 -14.11 9.73
N LEU A 302 0.13 -13.21 9.33
CA LEU A 302 0.38 -11.77 9.35
C LEU A 302 -0.34 -11.15 10.54
N HIS A 303 0.38 -10.74 11.58
CA HIS A 303 -0.21 -10.20 12.81
C HIS A 303 -0.59 -8.73 12.68
N ARG A 304 0.30 -7.94 12.08
CA ARG A 304 0.14 -6.49 11.98
C ARG A 304 0.62 -6.00 10.64
N LEU A 305 -0.17 -5.13 10.02
CA LEU A 305 0.19 -4.39 8.83
C LEU A 305 0.00 -2.90 9.13
N SER A 306 1.07 -2.12 8.98
CA SER A 306 1.04 -0.68 9.23
C SER A 306 1.92 0.02 8.22
N TRP A 307 1.48 1.18 7.74
CA TRP A 307 2.33 2.07 6.97
C TRP A 307 3.27 2.87 7.86
N GLU A 308 2.91 3.09 9.12
CA GLU A 308 3.77 3.70 10.13
C GLU A 308 4.72 2.66 10.74
N ASN A 309 5.90 3.11 11.14
CA ASN A 309 6.85 2.27 11.87
C ASN A 309 6.33 2.00 13.29
N PHE A 310 6.43 0.76 13.76
CA PHE A 310 6.04 0.35 15.10
C PHE A 310 7.16 -0.47 15.75
N ASN A 311 7.21 -0.54 17.08
CA ASN A 311 8.16 -1.39 17.78
C ASN A 311 7.61 -2.82 17.85
N GLU A 312 8.33 -3.75 17.24
CA GLU A 312 8.00 -5.17 17.19
C GLU A 312 7.89 -5.82 18.56
N SER A 313 8.67 -5.36 19.54
CA SER A 313 8.69 -5.97 20.88
C SER A 313 7.36 -5.83 21.61
N GLN A 314 6.52 -4.88 21.19
CA GLN A 314 5.18 -4.67 21.77
C GLN A 314 4.22 -5.80 21.39
N ASP A 315 4.41 -6.41 20.22
CA ASP A 315 3.52 -7.45 19.70
C ASP A 315 3.99 -8.86 20.12
N LEU A 316 5.23 -8.99 20.64
CA LEU A 316 5.89 -10.26 20.95
C LEU A 316 5.08 -11.14 21.92
N LYS A 317 4.66 -10.57 23.06
CA LYS A 317 3.97 -11.32 24.12
C LYS A 317 2.65 -11.90 23.61
N ALA A 318 1.83 -11.07 22.96
CA ALA A 318 0.55 -11.48 22.40
C ALA A 318 0.71 -12.56 21.31
N GLN A 319 1.78 -12.49 20.51
CA GLN A 319 2.07 -13.50 19.48
C GLN A 319 2.46 -14.85 20.08
N VAL A 320 3.24 -14.85 21.16
CA VAL A 320 3.61 -16.09 21.88
C VAL A 320 2.40 -16.68 22.61
N GLU A 321 1.58 -15.86 23.25
CA GLU A 321 0.34 -16.32 23.92
C GLU A 321 -0.65 -16.92 22.91
N ASN A 322 -0.86 -16.26 21.77
CA ASN A 322 -1.72 -16.78 20.70
C ASN A 322 -1.17 -18.10 20.10
N PHE A 323 0.17 -18.24 20.02
CA PHE A 323 0.80 -19.50 19.64
C PHE A 323 0.51 -20.59 20.67
N LYS A 324 0.70 -20.32 21.97
CA LYS A 324 0.36 -21.27 23.04
C LYS A 324 -1.11 -21.68 23.01
N GLU A 325 -2.03 -20.73 22.84
CA GLU A 325 -3.47 -21.00 22.75
C GLU A 325 -3.82 -21.87 21.53
N THR A 326 -3.23 -21.57 20.37
CA THR A 326 -3.53 -22.28 19.12
C THR A 326 -2.96 -23.70 19.09
N TYR A 327 -1.81 -23.93 19.73
CA TYR A 327 -1.05 -25.19 19.64
C TYR A 327 -1.05 -26.02 20.92
N GLY A 328 -1.54 -25.47 22.03
CA GLY A 328 -1.68 -26.17 23.31
C GLY A 328 -0.35 -26.58 23.94
N CYS A 329 0.70 -25.78 23.72
CA CYS A 329 2.08 -26.08 24.11
C CYS A 329 2.71 -24.99 24.98
#